data_AF-A0A3D0F3Z3-F1
#
_entry.id   AF-A0A3D0F3Z3-F1
#
_cell.length_a   1.000
_cell.length_b   1.000
_cell.length_c   1.000
_cell.angle_alpha   90.00
_cell.angle_beta   90.00
_cell.angle_gamma   90.00
#
_symmetry.space_group_name_H-M   'P 1'
#
loop_
_entity.id
_entity.type
_entity.pdbx_description
1 polymer ?
#
loop_
_entity_poly.entity_id
_entity_poly.type
_entity_poly.pdbx_seq_one_letter_code
_entity_poly.pdbx_strand_id
1 'polypeptide(L)'
;MKRYLLKWLLIFVVFIPGRALGERPEISLITCSSGNELYSIFGHSALRAWYPQSGKDLVFNFGLFDFNTPNFYSKFVKGQLKYLLGIQTMSDFMEQYKWENRGVKEQKLNLTDEQNDKIMERLEYLYRPENRYYLYSFLYKNCTSELRDIIYSVTDSNREFVLQSAQVTDRELINGYIDGWTKFGINLILGSTLDREIDLWQSMFLPENLYSLLARSQNGTEPFVAKEVELITDSQSSNSGGGFLNFISTPVSILLLLLIAVVLLFFKKGCSGWADNLYVTLISILGAVLTIIILITEHRELYSNYNLLWCNPLYILVVIAS
;
A
#
# COMPACT_ATOMS: atom_id res chain seq x y z
N MET A 1 -30.49 12.27 -2.99
CA MET A 1 -30.15 11.77 -4.34
C MET A 1 -28.64 11.57 -4.45
N LYS A 2 -28.11 10.47 -3.91
CA LYS A 2 -26.70 10.03 -4.04
C LYS A 2 -26.71 8.52 -3.91
N ARG A 3 -26.97 7.85 -5.02
CA ARG A 3 -26.97 6.39 -5.14
C ARG A 3 -26.51 6.11 -6.56
N TYR A 4 -25.43 5.34 -6.68
CA TYR A 4 -24.83 4.84 -7.92
C TYR A 4 -24.06 5.86 -8.77
N LEU A 5 -22.75 5.99 -8.50
CA LEU A 5 -21.75 6.43 -9.48
C LEU A 5 -20.35 5.88 -9.11
N LEU A 6 -20.28 4.56 -8.85
CA LEU A 6 -19.03 3.79 -8.94
C LEU A 6 -19.22 2.69 -9.98
N LYS A 7 -19.58 3.14 -11.19
CA LYS A 7 -19.40 2.46 -12.47
C LYS A 7 -18.63 3.54 -13.21
N TRP A 8 -17.34 3.41 -13.45
CA TRP A 8 -16.76 2.57 -14.49
C TRP A 8 -15.26 2.39 -14.19
N LEU A 9 -14.78 1.15 -14.11
CA LEU A 9 -13.41 0.86 -14.51
C LEU A 9 -13.55 -0.04 -15.73
N LEU A 10 -13.63 0.58 -16.90
CA LEU A 10 -13.63 -0.14 -18.17
C LEU A 10 -12.26 -0.80 -18.31
N ILE A 11 -12.19 -2.11 -18.04
CA ILE A 11 -11.08 -2.94 -18.46
C ILE A 11 -11.14 -2.98 -19.98
N PHE A 12 -10.47 -2.05 -20.65
CA PHE A 12 -10.19 -2.19 -22.07
C PHE A 12 -9.16 -3.30 -22.23
N VAL A 13 -9.59 -4.44 -22.75
CA VAL A 13 -8.68 -5.44 -23.29
C VAL A 13 -8.06 -4.83 -24.54
N VAL A 14 -6.92 -4.16 -24.36
CA VAL A 14 -6.07 -3.82 -25.50
C VAL A 14 -5.51 -5.13 -26.01
N PHE A 15 -6.02 -5.59 -27.16
CA PHE A 15 -5.31 -6.56 -27.97
C PHE A 15 -3.98 -5.91 -28.32
N ILE A 16 -2.88 -6.41 -27.76
CA ILE A 16 -1.55 -6.07 -28.23
C ILE A 16 -1.45 -6.77 -29.59
N PRO A 17 -1.51 -6.05 -30.73
CA PRO A 17 -1.12 -6.67 -31.98
C PRO A 17 0.35 -7.05 -31.80
N GLY A 18 0.69 -8.31 -32.11
CA GLY A 18 2.04 -8.85 -31.94
C GLY A 18 3.09 -7.84 -32.40
N ARG A 19 4.16 -7.70 -31.60
CA ARG A 19 5.25 -6.72 -31.79
C ARG A 19 5.42 -6.42 -33.27
N ALA A 20 5.15 -5.17 -33.66
CA ALA A 20 5.76 -4.67 -34.88
C ALA A 20 7.27 -4.90 -34.67
N LEU A 21 7.85 -5.80 -35.45
CA LEU A 21 9.25 -6.19 -35.33
C LEU A 21 10.10 -4.90 -35.31
N GLY A 22 10.70 -4.57 -34.15
CA GLY A 22 11.86 -3.67 -34.07
C GLY A 22 11.77 -2.40 -33.21
N GLU A 23 10.60 -1.95 -32.75
CA GLU A 23 10.53 -0.72 -31.95
C GLU A 23 10.70 -1.00 -30.45
N ARG A 24 11.72 -0.36 -29.83
CA ARG A 24 11.90 -0.37 -28.37
C ARG A 24 11.25 0.87 -27.75
N PRO A 25 10.42 0.72 -26.71
CA PRO A 25 9.84 1.86 -26.03
C PRO A 25 10.88 2.56 -25.16
N GLU A 26 10.70 3.85 -24.95
CA GLU A 26 11.28 4.54 -23.81
C GLU A 26 10.53 4.11 -22.55
N ILE A 27 11.26 3.58 -21.56
CA ILE A 27 10.70 3.09 -20.31
C ILE A 27 10.94 4.13 -19.22
N SER A 28 9.87 4.50 -18.52
CA SER A 28 9.94 5.41 -17.37
C SER A 28 9.22 4.82 -16.16
N LEU A 29 9.77 5.06 -14.97
CA LEU A 29 9.00 4.89 -13.73
C LEU A 29 8.08 6.09 -13.57
N ILE A 30 6.80 5.82 -13.32
CA ILE A 30 5.82 6.82 -12.90
C ILE A 30 5.57 6.65 -11.42
N THR A 31 5.68 7.73 -10.66
CA THR A 31 5.38 7.78 -9.22
C THR A 31 4.29 8.80 -8.98
N CYS A 32 3.21 8.37 -8.32
CA CYS A 32 2.06 9.19 -8.01
C CYS A 32 1.99 9.47 -6.52
N SER A 33 1.66 10.71 -6.15
CA SER A 33 1.59 11.12 -4.75
C SER A 33 0.43 10.44 -4.00
N SER A 34 0.48 10.53 -2.68
CA SER A 34 -0.56 10.02 -1.79
C SER A 34 -1.94 10.57 -2.13
N GLY A 35 -2.97 9.73 -1.98
CA GLY A 35 -4.38 10.15 -2.07
C GLY A 35 -5.05 10.21 -0.70
N ASN A 36 -6.31 10.66 -0.69
CA ASN A 36 -7.10 10.83 0.54
C ASN A 36 -7.79 9.53 1.01
N GLU A 37 -7.91 8.54 0.13
CA GLU A 37 -8.54 7.26 0.45
C GLU A 37 -7.50 6.25 0.93
N LEU A 38 -7.89 5.35 1.83
CA LEU A 38 -6.98 4.38 2.46
C LEU A 38 -6.21 3.52 1.45
N TYR A 39 -6.82 3.15 0.32
CA TYR A 39 -6.16 2.36 -0.72
C TYR A 39 -5.13 3.16 -1.54
N SER A 40 -5.13 4.48 -1.43
CA SER A 40 -4.29 5.42 -2.19
C SER A 40 -3.29 6.19 -1.32
N ILE A 41 -3.37 6.03 0.00
CA ILE A 41 -2.67 6.88 0.97
C ILE A 41 -1.14 6.77 0.89
N PHE A 42 -0.62 5.62 0.45
CA PHE A 42 0.81 5.37 0.31
C PHE A 42 1.37 5.80 -1.05
N GLY A 43 0.54 6.35 -1.94
CA GLY A 43 0.90 6.67 -3.31
C GLY A 43 0.72 5.50 -4.27
N HIS A 44 1.30 5.61 -5.46
CA HIS A 44 1.27 4.54 -6.47
C HIS A 44 2.50 4.57 -7.36
N SER A 45 2.89 3.42 -7.93
CA SER A 45 3.93 3.32 -8.94
C SER A 45 3.45 2.56 -10.18
N ALA A 46 3.90 2.98 -11.36
CA ALA A 46 3.64 2.31 -12.63
C ALA A 46 4.86 2.39 -13.56
N LEU A 47 4.92 1.55 -14.58
CA LEU A 47 5.91 1.68 -15.66
C LEU A 47 5.24 2.20 -16.94
N ARG A 48 5.75 3.32 -17.47
CA ARG A 48 5.36 3.83 -18.78
C ARG A 48 6.27 3.24 -19.85
N ALA A 49 5.68 2.82 -20.97
CA ALA A 49 6.36 2.41 -22.18
C ALA A 49 5.85 3.28 -23.34
N TRP A 50 6.66 4.26 -23.74
CA TRP A 50 6.36 5.17 -24.85
C TRP A 50 7.08 4.73 -26.12
N TYR A 51 6.35 4.50 -27.20
CA TYR A 51 6.84 4.05 -28.49
C TYR A 51 6.85 5.22 -29.49
N PRO A 52 8.01 5.87 -29.76
CA PRO A 52 8.08 7.10 -30.55
C PRO A 52 7.65 6.97 -32.03
N GLN A 53 7.94 5.84 -32.67
CA GLN A 53 7.63 5.55 -34.07
C GLN A 53 6.15 5.22 -34.26
N SER A 54 5.56 4.39 -33.39
CA SER A 54 4.14 4.02 -33.49
C SER A 54 3.19 4.96 -32.74
N GLY A 55 3.72 5.87 -31.91
CA GLY A 55 2.96 6.80 -31.09
C GLY A 55 2.18 6.13 -29.94
N LYS A 56 2.41 4.85 -29.67
CA LYS A 56 1.76 4.14 -28.56
C LYS A 56 2.35 4.61 -27.23
N ASP A 57 1.49 4.85 -26.25
CA ASP A 57 1.91 5.32 -24.93
C ASP A 57 1.15 4.55 -23.85
N LEU A 58 1.80 3.53 -23.32
CA LEU A 58 1.19 2.51 -22.46
C LEU A 58 1.72 2.61 -21.04
N VAL A 59 0.86 2.36 -20.07
CA VAL A 59 1.20 2.30 -18.65
C VAL A 59 0.88 0.90 -18.12
N PHE A 60 1.91 0.21 -17.66
CA PHE A 60 1.84 -1.06 -16.95
C PHE A 60 1.58 -0.80 -15.47
N ASN A 61 0.41 -1.23 -15.02
CA ASN A 61 -0.15 -0.90 -13.71
C ASN A 61 -0.38 -2.17 -12.89
N PHE A 62 0.41 -2.34 -11.83
CA PHE A 62 0.23 -3.42 -10.85
C PHE A 62 -0.72 -2.96 -9.74
N GLY A 63 -1.41 -3.91 -9.10
CA GLY A 63 -2.26 -3.60 -7.96
C GLY A 63 -3.72 -3.27 -8.33
N LEU A 64 -4.13 -3.56 -9.57
CA LEU A 64 -5.53 -3.51 -9.96
C LEU A 64 -6.31 -4.69 -9.35
N PHE A 65 -7.56 -4.49 -8.99
CA PHE A 65 -8.43 -5.53 -8.46
C PHE A 65 -9.89 -5.29 -8.84
N ASP A 66 -10.71 -6.34 -8.78
CA ASP A 66 -12.14 -6.27 -9.10
C ASP A 66 -12.98 -6.26 -7.82
N PHE A 67 -13.67 -5.14 -7.55
CA PHE A 67 -14.61 -5.02 -6.44
C PHE A 67 -15.82 -5.96 -6.56
N ASN A 68 -16.12 -6.46 -7.75
CA ASN A 68 -17.18 -7.45 -7.97
C ASN A 68 -16.73 -8.89 -7.69
N THR A 69 -15.49 -9.09 -7.22
CA THR A 69 -15.00 -10.41 -6.81
C THR A 69 -15.96 -11.01 -5.76
N PRO A 70 -16.50 -12.22 -6.00
CA PRO A 70 -17.34 -12.89 -5.02
C PRO A 70 -16.63 -13.05 -3.68
N ASN A 71 -17.31 -12.69 -2.59
CA ASN A 71 -16.78 -12.67 -1.22
C ASN A 71 -15.55 -11.76 -1.03
N PHE A 72 -15.51 -10.61 -1.71
CA PHE A 72 -14.41 -9.64 -1.67
C PHE A 72 -13.81 -9.43 -0.27
N TYR A 73 -14.62 -9.01 0.71
CA TYR A 73 -14.14 -8.72 2.06
C TYR A 73 -13.57 -9.95 2.77
N SER A 74 -14.18 -11.13 2.57
CA SER A 74 -13.65 -12.37 3.15
C SER A 74 -12.29 -12.72 2.55
N LYS A 75 -12.15 -12.62 1.23
CA LYS A 75 -10.86 -12.85 0.55
C LYS A 75 -9.80 -11.82 0.96
N PHE A 76 -10.19 -10.55 1.11
CA PHE A 76 -9.30 -9.49 1.56
C PHE A 76 -8.74 -9.76 2.96
N VAL A 77 -9.61 -10.04 3.93
CA VAL A 77 -9.19 -10.35 5.31
C VAL A 77 -8.32 -11.61 5.36
N LYS A 78 -8.62 -12.62 4.53
CA LYS A 78 -7.84 -13.85 4.42
C LYS A 78 -6.51 -13.71 3.66
N GLY A 79 -6.26 -12.58 2.99
CA GLY A 79 -5.08 -12.43 2.11
C GLY A 79 -5.18 -13.18 0.78
N GLN A 80 -6.38 -13.59 0.38
CA GLN A 80 -6.66 -14.40 -0.81
C GLN A 80 -7.24 -13.57 -1.98
N LEU A 81 -7.26 -12.25 -1.85
CA LEU A 81 -7.71 -11.37 -2.92
C LEU A 81 -6.65 -11.33 -4.03
N LYS A 82 -7.05 -11.66 -5.25
CA LYS A 82 -6.18 -11.60 -6.42
C LYS A 82 -6.16 -10.19 -6.98
N TYR A 83 -4.96 -9.65 -7.08
CA TYR A 83 -4.65 -8.42 -7.79
C TYR A 83 -4.11 -8.77 -9.16
N LEU A 84 -4.03 -7.79 -10.06
CA LEU A 84 -3.57 -8.01 -11.41
C LEU A 84 -2.69 -6.90 -11.97
N LEU A 85 -1.86 -7.28 -12.93
CA LEU A 85 -1.19 -6.39 -13.87
C LEU A 85 -2.18 -6.03 -14.98
N GLY A 86 -2.46 -4.73 -15.14
CA GLY A 86 -3.22 -4.18 -16.26
C GLY A 86 -2.38 -3.23 -17.10
N ILE A 87 -2.89 -2.95 -18.29
CA ILE A 87 -2.32 -1.95 -19.19
C ILE A 87 -3.41 -0.94 -19.50
N GLN A 88 -3.07 0.35 -19.43
CA GLN A 88 -3.92 1.46 -19.84
C GLN A 88 -3.13 2.47 -20.66
N THR A 89 -3.80 3.40 -21.32
CA THR A 89 -3.09 4.46 -22.03
C THR A 89 -2.56 5.50 -21.04
N MET A 90 -1.46 6.17 -21.38
CA MET A 90 -0.95 7.27 -20.56
C MET A 90 -1.95 8.43 -20.46
N SER A 91 -2.76 8.66 -21.50
CA SER A 91 -3.81 9.68 -21.46
C SER A 91 -4.86 9.38 -20.37
N ASP A 92 -5.39 8.15 -20.35
CA ASP A 92 -6.39 7.73 -19.36
C ASP A 92 -5.80 7.75 -17.94
N PHE A 93 -4.54 7.31 -17.80
CA PHE A 93 -3.81 7.41 -16.54
C PHE A 93 -3.75 8.86 -16.05
N MET A 94 -3.31 9.79 -16.89
CA MET A 94 -3.21 11.20 -16.52
C MET A 94 -4.57 11.84 -16.21
N GLU A 95 -5.63 11.46 -16.93
CA GLU A 95 -6.99 11.93 -16.62
C GLU A 95 -7.44 11.49 -15.22
N GLN A 96 -7.17 10.24 -14.86
CA GLN A 96 -7.47 9.73 -13.52
C GLN A 96 -6.77 10.55 -12.44
N TYR A 97 -5.45 10.75 -12.50
CA TYR A 97 -4.71 11.46 -11.46
C TYR A 97 -5.02 12.96 -11.42
N LYS A 98 -5.39 13.58 -12.55
CA LYS A 98 -5.95 14.94 -12.58
C LYS A 98 -7.28 15.00 -11.84
N TRP A 99 -8.18 14.04 -12.10
CA TRP A 99 -9.48 13.97 -11.43
C TRP A 99 -9.34 13.74 -9.91
N GLU A 100 -8.36 12.93 -9.50
CA GLU A 100 -8.03 12.68 -8.09
C GLU A 100 -7.27 13.85 -7.41
N ASN A 101 -6.82 14.86 -8.17
CA ASN A 101 -5.92 15.93 -7.71
C ASN A 101 -4.67 15.38 -6.99
N ARG A 102 -3.96 14.46 -7.66
CA ARG A 102 -2.75 13.84 -7.16
C ARG A 102 -1.57 14.15 -8.08
N GLY A 103 -0.42 14.41 -7.48
CA GLY A 103 0.82 14.66 -8.19
C GLY A 103 1.30 13.43 -8.94
N VAL A 104 1.95 13.64 -10.09
CA VAL A 104 2.54 12.57 -10.91
C VAL A 104 3.92 13.03 -11.36
N LYS A 105 4.93 12.21 -11.07
CA LYS A 105 6.32 12.40 -11.49
C LYS A 105 6.75 11.22 -12.35
N GLU A 106 7.68 11.48 -13.25
CA GLU A 106 8.24 10.52 -14.20
C GLU A 106 9.77 10.51 -14.11
N GLN A 107 10.37 9.34 -13.99
CA GLN A 107 11.82 9.10 -14.13
C GLN A 107 12.07 8.27 -15.38
N LYS A 108 12.60 8.90 -16.43
CA LYS A 108 13.02 8.22 -17.65
C LYS A 108 14.26 7.38 -17.33
N LEU A 109 14.20 6.07 -17.57
CA LEU A 109 15.26 5.14 -17.24
C LEU A 109 16.33 5.13 -18.35
N ASN A 110 17.59 5.20 -17.96
CA ASN A 110 18.75 5.08 -18.83
C ASN A 110 19.09 3.60 -19.04
N LEU A 111 18.32 2.92 -19.89
CA LEU A 111 18.47 1.49 -20.15
C LEU A 111 19.28 1.23 -21.42
N THR A 112 20.10 0.17 -21.40
CA THR A 112 20.61 -0.41 -22.65
C THR A 112 19.49 -1.14 -23.39
N ASP A 113 19.69 -1.38 -24.68
CA ASP A 113 18.76 -2.17 -25.50
C ASP A 113 18.45 -3.54 -24.88
N GLU A 114 19.45 -4.21 -24.33
CA GLU A 114 19.28 -5.53 -23.69
C GLU A 114 18.45 -5.44 -22.40
N GLN A 115 18.68 -4.42 -21.57
CA GLN A 115 17.91 -4.21 -20.35
C GLN A 115 16.45 -3.86 -20.67
N ASN A 116 16.23 -3.03 -21.69
CA ASN A 116 14.90 -2.70 -22.19
C ASN A 116 14.15 -3.95 -22.66
N ASP A 117 14.80 -4.76 -23.50
CA ASP A 117 14.22 -6.00 -24.03
C ASP A 117 13.85 -6.99 -22.91
N LYS A 118 14.70 -7.12 -21.87
CA LYS A 118 14.42 -7.94 -20.68
C LYS A 118 13.22 -7.44 -19.86
N ILE A 119 13.12 -6.12 -19.62
CA ILE A 119 11.95 -5.55 -18.92
C ILE A 119 10.68 -5.81 -19.72
N MET A 120 10.70 -5.54 -21.03
CA MET A 120 9.53 -5.72 -21.88
C MET A 120 9.11 -7.18 -21.99
N GLU A 121 10.06 -8.12 -22.16
CA GLU A 121 9.76 -9.55 -22.14
C GLU A 121 9.12 -9.97 -20.81
N ARG A 122 9.63 -9.46 -19.68
CA ARG A 122 9.07 -9.75 -18.37
C ARG A 122 7.64 -9.21 -18.21
N LEU A 123 7.38 -7.98 -18.65
CA LEU A 123 6.05 -7.38 -18.61
C LEU A 123 5.06 -8.11 -19.53
N GLU A 124 5.48 -8.47 -20.75
CA GLU A 124 4.67 -9.25 -21.69
C GLU A 124 4.36 -10.64 -21.14
N TYR A 125 5.34 -11.32 -20.52
CA TYR A 125 5.14 -12.59 -19.85
C TYR A 125 4.13 -12.48 -18.70
N LEU A 126 4.28 -11.47 -17.84
CA LEU A 126 3.38 -11.23 -16.72
C LEU A 126 1.97 -10.84 -17.17
N TYR A 127 1.81 -10.15 -18.29
CA TYR A 127 0.49 -9.72 -18.76
C TYR A 127 -0.38 -10.85 -19.33
N ARG A 128 0.20 -12.03 -19.60
CA ARG A 128 -0.55 -13.20 -20.09
C ARG A 128 -1.69 -13.57 -19.12
N PRO A 129 -2.86 -14.03 -19.60
CA PRO A 129 -4.01 -14.34 -18.76
C PRO A 129 -3.70 -15.25 -17.56
N GLU A 130 -2.80 -16.21 -17.75
CA GLU A 130 -2.35 -17.17 -16.74
C GLU A 130 -1.39 -16.58 -15.69
N ASN A 131 -0.67 -15.49 -16.02
CA ASN A 131 0.40 -14.93 -15.18
C ASN A 131 0.03 -13.59 -14.53
N ARG A 132 -0.97 -12.89 -15.05
CA ARG A 132 -1.25 -11.50 -14.65
C ARG A 132 -1.88 -11.35 -13.29
N TYR A 133 -2.30 -12.44 -12.65
CA TYR A 133 -2.94 -12.43 -11.34
C TYR A 133 -1.98 -12.86 -10.24
N TYR A 134 -1.99 -12.15 -9.12
CA TYR A 134 -1.15 -12.46 -7.97
C TYR A 134 -1.83 -12.16 -6.63
N LEU A 135 -1.37 -12.80 -5.56
CA LEU A 135 -1.79 -12.48 -4.20
C LEU A 135 -1.01 -11.28 -3.71
N TYR A 136 -1.72 -10.27 -3.25
CA TYR A 136 -1.10 -9.04 -2.76
C TYR A 136 -0.58 -9.22 -1.33
N SER A 137 0.61 -8.69 -1.09
CA SER A 137 1.15 -8.44 0.24
C SER A 137 1.61 -6.99 0.28
N PHE A 138 1.21 -6.28 1.33
CA PHE A 138 1.47 -4.85 1.43
C PHE A 138 2.97 -4.55 1.42
N LEU A 139 3.79 -5.33 2.12
CA LEU A 139 5.23 -5.09 2.21
C LEU A 139 6.02 -5.82 1.12
N TYR A 140 5.57 -7.01 0.70
CA TYR A 140 6.39 -7.89 -0.12
C TYR A 140 5.95 -7.93 -1.59
N LYS A 141 4.66 -7.74 -1.88
CA LYS A 141 4.09 -7.97 -3.21
C LYS A 141 2.98 -6.97 -3.53
N ASN A 142 3.37 -5.73 -3.80
CA ASN A 142 2.49 -4.61 -4.09
C ASN A 142 2.83 -3.96 -5.45
N CYS A 143 2.20 -2.83 -5.78
CA CYS A 143 2.42 -2.16 -7.06
C CYS A 143 3.86 -1.67 -7.26
N THR A 144 4.52 -1.24 -6.19
CA THR A 144 5.90 -0.74 -6.22
C THR A 144 6.92 -1.86 -6.13
N SER A 145 6.72 -2.88 -5.30
CA SER A 145 7.67 -3.98 -5.13
C SER A 145 7.76 -4.87 -6.37
N GLU A 146 6.66 -5.08 -7.10
CA GLU A 146 6.68 -5.75 -8.41
C GLU A 146 7.56 -4.98 -9.41
N LEU A 147 7.44 -3.65 -9.43
CA LEU A 147 8.25 -2.81 -10.32
C LEU A 147 9.71 -2.76 -9.90
N ARG A 148 9.98 -2.65 -8.60
CA ARG A 148 11.33 -2.78 -8.04
C ARG A 148 11.97 -4.07 -8.52
N ASP A 149 11.30 -5.21 -8.36
CA ASP A 149 11.86 -6.50 -8.73
C ASP A 149 12.14 -6.60 -10.24
N ILE A 150 11.27 -6.03 -11.09
CA ILE A 150 11.49 -5.97 -12.54
C ILE A 150 12.69 -5.07 -12.88
N ILE A 151 12.73 -3.85 -12.35
CA ILE A 151 13.76 -2.86 -12.66
C ILE A 151 15.14 -3.35 -12.16
N TYR A 152 15.23 -3.74 -10.88
CA TYR A 152 16.48 -4.21 -10.29
C TYR A 152 16.93 -5.59 -10.79
N SER A 153 16.11 -6.32 -11.56
CA SER A 153 16.57 -7.52 -12.26
C SER A 153 17.53 -7.22 -13.42
N VAL A 154 17.49 -5.98 -13.94
CA VAL A 154 18.33 -5.53 -15.06
C VAL A 154 19.34 -4.46 -14.67
N THR A 155 19.21 -3.86 -13.48
CA THR A 155 20.16 -2.86 -12.98
C THR A 155 21.48 -3.54 -12.57
N ASP A 156 22.60 -2.99 -13.05
CA ASP A 156 23.95 -3.37 -12.61
C ASP A 156 24.32 -2.81 -11.22
N SER A 157 23.37 -2.17 -10.55
CA SER A 157 23.56 -1.46 -9.29
C SER A 157 24.15 -2.38 -8.23
N ASN A 158 25.06 -1.84 -7.44
CA ASN A 158 25.69 -2.54 -6.34
C ASN A 158 24.62 -3.09 -5.37
N ARG A 159 24.41 -4.41 -5.38
CA ARG A 159 23.49 -5.10 -4.46
C ARG A 159 23.81 -4.78 -3.00
N GLU A 160 25.06 -4.47 -2.67
CA GLU A 160 25.44 -4.07 -1.31
C GLU A 160 24.82 -2.73 -0.91
N PHE A 161 24.60 -1.80 -1.84
CA PHE A 161 23.98 -0.51 -1.55
C PHE A 161 22.55 -0.70 -1.04
N VAL A 162 21.73 -1.47 -1.74
CA VAL A 162 20.31 -1.67 -1.37
C VAL A 162 20.14 -2.59 -0.14
N LEU A 163 21.19 -3.31 0.26
CA LEU A 163 21.20 -4.12 1.48
C LEU A 163 21.69 -3.36 2.72
N GLN A 164 22.05 -2.08 2.58
CA GLN A 164 22.34 -1.23 3.73
C GLN A 164 21.08 -1.00 4.55
N SER A 165 21.27 -0.83 5.86
CA SER A 165 20.20 -0.44 6.78
C SER A 165 19.52 0.85 6.31
N ALA A 166 18.19 0.88 6.35
CA ALA A 166 17.38 2.07 6.14
C ALA A 166 17.23 2.92 7.42
N GLN A 167 17.75 2.44 8.56
CA GLN A 167 17.63 3.06 9.89
C GLN A 167 16.18 3.34 10.32
N VAL A 168 15.23 2.58 9.77
CA VAL A 168 13.80 2.67 10.05
C VAL A 168 13.20 1.26 10.06
N THR A 169 11.99 1.16 10.58
CA THR A 169 11.17 -0.06 10.58
C THR A 169 10.01 0.06 9.59
N ASP A 170 9.41 -1.08 9.20
CA ASP A 170 8.20 -1.08 8.36
C ASP A 170 7.06 -0.28 9.03
N ARG A 171 6.91 -0.43 10.36
CA ARG A 171 5.87 0.26 11.12
C ARG A 171 6.07 1.77 11.13
N GLU A 172 7.30 2.25 11.26
CA GLU A 172 7.61 3.69 11.20
C GLU A 172 7.28 4.27 9.83
N LEU A 173 7.66 3.58 8.75
CA LEU A 173 7.31 3.99 7.39
C LEU A 173 5.80 4.05 7.18
N ILE A 174 5.05 3.02 7.58
CA ILE A 174 3.58 3.02 7.50
C ILE A 174 2.98 4.20 8.27
N ASN A 175 3.45 4.38 9.51
CA ASN A 175 2.95 5.40 10.43
C ASN A 175 3.25 6.85 10.00
N GLY A 176 4.15 7.05 9.02
CA GLY A 176 4.39 8.33 8.38
C GLY A 176 3.27 8.78 7.43
N TYR A 177 2.45 7.85 6.93
CA TYR A 177 1.37 8.15 5.97
C TYR A 177 -0.02 8.15 6.59
N ILE A 178 -0.19 7.62 7.81
CA ILE A 178 -1.49 7.44 8.44
C ILE A 178 -1.57 8.13 9.80
N ASP A 179 -2.75 8.63 10.15
CA ASP A 179 -3.02 9.29 11.41
C ASP A 179 -4.38 8.86 12.03
N GLY A 180 -4.70 9.44 13.18
CA GLY A 180 -6.00 9.28 13.84
C GLY A 180 -6.43 7.81 14.03
N TRP A 181 -7.71 7.56 13.73
CA TRP A 181 -8.33 6.23 13.86
C TRP A 181 -7.75 5.21 12.88
N THR A 182 -7.30 5.64 11.71
CA THR A 182 -6.65 4.77 10.72
C THR A 182 -5.34 4.22 11.29
N LYS A 183 -4.50 5.09 11.86
CA LYS A 183 -3.27 4.69 12.55
C LYS A 183 -3.55 3.74 13.69
N PHE A 184 -4.54 4.05 14.54
CA PHE A 184 -4.91 3.18 15.66
C PHE A 184 -5.35 1.79 15.20
N GLY A 185 -6.28 1.71 14.23
CA GLY A 185 -6.79 0.45 13.73
C GLY A 185 -5.72 -0.40 13.04
N ILE A 186 -4.89 0.22 12.20
CA ILE A 186 -3.78 -0.48 11.52
C ILE A 186 -2.76 -1.00 12.54
N ASN A 187 -2.37 -0.20 13.54
CA ASN A 187 -1.42 -0.66 14.55
C ASN A 187 -2.01 -1.75 15.48
N LEU A 188 -3.33 -1.79 15.64
CA LEU A 188 -4.01 -2.84 16.40
C LEU A 188 -3.98 -4.20 15.68
N ILE A 189 -4.08 -4.22 14.34
CA ILE A 189 -4.06 -5.46 13.55
C ILE A 189 -2.64 -5.93 13.19
N LEU A 190 -1.70 -5.01 12.98
CA LEU A 190 -0.31 -5.34 12.58
C LEU A 190 0.50 -5.90 13.74
N GLY A 191 1.24 -6.97 13.48
CA GLY A 191 2.05 -7.65 14.48
C GLY A 191 3.48 -7.14 14.62
N SER A 192 4.25 -7.72 15.53
CA SER A 192 5.56 -7.20 15.93
C SER A 192 6.67 -7.41 14.88
N THR A 193 6.39 -8.15 13.81
CA THR A 193 7.38 -8.41 12.76
C THR A 193 7.75 -7.15 11.98
N LEU A 194 6.94 -6.09 12.08
CA LEU A 194 7.17 -4.79 11.44
C LEU A 194 8.05 -3.85 12.27
N ASP A 195 8.40 -4.23 13.50
CA ASP A 195 9.21 -3.41 14.42
C ASP A 195 10.71 -3.70 14.31
N ARG A 196 11.10 -4.55 13.36
CA ARG A 196 12.51 -4.80 13.03
C ARG A 196 13.01 -3.73 12.06
N GLU A 197 14.28 -3.38 12.22
CA GLU A 197 14.98 -2.53 11.26
C GLU A 197 15.02 -3.22 9.90
N ILE A 198 14.76 -2.43 8.84
CA ILE A 198 14.73 -2.91 7.46
C ILE A 198 15.91 -2.36 6.66
N ASP A 199 16.20 -3.01 5.53
CA ASP A 199 17.16 -2.51 4.55
C ASP A 199 16.48 -1.57 3.53
N LEU A 200 17.30 -0.88 2.72
CA LEU A 200 16.80 0.00 1.66
C LEU A 200 15.96 -0.76 0.62
N TRP A 201 16.28 -2.04 0.36
CA TRP A 201 15.51 -2.89 -0.54
C TRP A 201 14.07 -3.11 -0.08
N GLN A 202 13.90 -3.44 1.20
CA GLN A 202 12.62 -3.60 1.86
C GLN A 202 11.84 -2.29 1.86
N SER A 203 12.51 -1.16 2.11
CA SER A 203 11.87 0.17 2.13
C SER A 203 11.18 0.54 0.80
N MET A 204 11.63 -0.03 -0.32
CA MET A 204 11.06 0.18 -1.66
C MET A 204 9.70 -0.49 -1.88
N PHE A 205 9.01 -0.95 -0.82
CA PHE A 205 7.57 -1.20 -0.91
C PHE A 205 6.78 0.11 -1.07
N LEU A 206 7.37 1.26 -0.70
CA LEU A 206 6.79 2.59 -0.89
C LEU A 206 7.23 3.25 -2.20
N PRO A 207 6.31 3.86 -2.97
CA PRO A 207 6.62 4.56 -4.22
C PRO A 207 7.73 5.60 -4.14
N GLU A 208 7.73 6.44 -3.10
CA GLU A 208 8.73 7.52 -2.94
C GLU A 208 10.13 6.97 -2.62
N ASN A 209 10.20 5.86 -1.88
CA ASN A 209 11.47 5.19 -1.58
C ASN A 209 12.07 4.57 -2.85
N LEU A 210 11.25 3.92 -3.69
CA LEU A 210 11.70 3.42 -4.99
C LEU A 210 12.17 4.57 -5.88
N TYR A 211 11.41 5.67 -5.98
CA TYR A 211 11.77 6.85 -6.77
C TYR A 211 13.13 7.43 -6.35
N SER A 212 13.31 7.67 -5.05
CA SER A 212 14.54 8.27 -4.52
C SER A 212 15.76 7.35 -4.59
N LEU A 213 15.59 6.04 -4.41
CA LEU A 213 16.67 5.07 -4.52
C LEU A 213 17.08 4.81 -5.98
N LEU A 214 16.13 4.85 -6.92
CA LEU A 214 16.45 4.77 -8.35
C LEU A 214 17.20 6.00 -8.83
N ALA A 215 16.86 7.20 -8.37
CA ALA A 215 17.60 8.43 -8.68
C ALA A 215 19.10 8.35 -8.27
N ARG A 216 19.41 7.55 -7.24
CA ARG A 216 20.76 7.31 -6.73
C ARG A 216 21.44 6.10 -7.36
N SER A 217 20.71 5.30 -8.14
CA SER A 217 21.22 4.09 -8.77
C SER A 217 22.00 4.40 -10.04
N GLN A 218 22.91 3.51 -10.40
CA GLN A 218 23.77 3.64 -11.58
C GLN A 218 23.52 2.51 -12.58
N ASN A 219 23.76 2.79 -13.86
CA ASN A 219 23.83 1.83 -14.94
C ASN A 219 25.26 1.83 -15.51
N GLY A 220 26.09 0.87 -15.09
CA GLY A 220 27.53 0.95 -15.34
C GLY A 220 28.13 2.20 -14.70
N THR A 221 28.69 3.10 -15.50
CA THR A 221 29.27 4.38 -15.05
C THR A 221 28.31 5.56 -15.09
N GLU A 222 27.14 5.39 -15.72
CA GLU A 222 26.15 6.45 -15.91
C GLU A 222 25.04 6.38 -14.84
N PRO A 223 24.31 7.47 -14.57
CA PRO A 223 23.10 7.41 -13.75
C PRO A 223 22.04 6.49 -14.38
N PHE A 224 21.32 5.73 -13.54
CA PHE A 224 20.22 4.88 -14.00
C PHE A 224 18.97 5.68 -14.40
N VAL A 225 18.79 6.88 -13.84
CA VAL A 225 17.73 7.82 -14.22
C VAL A 225 18.32 8.88 -15.15
N ALA A 226 17.85 8.91 -16.40
CA ALA A 226 18.31 9.86 -17.41
C ALA A 226 17.68 11.25 -17.22
N LYS A 227 16.42 11.31 -16.79
CA LYS A 227 15.66 12.55 -16.66
C LYS A 227 14.50 12.39 -15.68
N GLU A 228 14.28 13.41 -14.85
CA GLU A 228 13.08 13.54 -14.03
C GLU A 228 12.15 14.61 -14.61
N VAL A 229 10.85 14.33 -14.61
CA VAL A 229 9.80 15.23 -15.10
C VAL A 229 8.64 15.21 -14.13
N GLU A 230 8.23 16.38 -13.65
CA GLU A 230 6.95 16.53 -12.95
C GLU A 230 5.84 16.73 -13.99
N LEU A 231 4.90 15.79 -14.06
CA LEU A 231 3.80 15.79 -15.04
C LEU A 231 2.53 16.45 -14.49
N ILE A 232 2.27 16.27 -13.19
CA ILE A 232 1.23 16.96 -12.43
C ILE A 232 1.85 17.38 -11.11
N THR A 233 1.81 18.68 -10.82
CA THR A 233 2.24 19.20 -9.52
C THR A 233 1.26 18.76 -8.44
N ASP A 234 1.80 18.29 -7.32
CA ASP A 234 0.97 17.90 -6.18
C ASP A 234 0.28 19.13 -5.57
N SER A 235 -1.04 19.17 -5.68
CA SER A 235 -1.88 20.23 -5.11
C SER A 235 -2.42 19.89 -3.72
N GLN A 236 -2.12 18.70 -3.18
CA GLN A 236 -2.53 18.32 -1.83
C GLN A 236 -1.71 19.13 -0.82
N SER A 237 -2.21 20.31 -0.45
CA SER A 237 -1.77 20.96 0.77
C SER A 237 -2.08 20.02 1.93
N SER A 238 -1.07 19.61 2.71
CA SER A 238 -1.30 18.95 3.99
C SER A 238 -2.25 19.84 4.79
N ASN A 239 -3.51 19.43 4.91
CA ASN A 239 -4.49 20.16 5.72
C ASN A 239 -4.18 19.89 7.20
N SER A 240 -3.08 20.45 7.69
CA SER A 240 -2.71 20.52 9.10
C SER A 240 -3.48 21.65 9.79
N GLY A 241 -4.80 21.70 9.57
CA GLY A 241 -5.73 22.59 10.26
C GLY A 241 -6.35 21.91 11.48
N GLY A 242 -5.53 21.45 12.42
CA GLY A 242 -5.97 20.70 13.60
C GLY A 242 -6.39 21.60 14.76
N GLY A 243 -7.57 22.22 14.70
CA GLY A 243 -8.14 22.93 15.86
C GLY A 243 -8.48 21.99 17.04
N PHE A 244 -8.88 22.54 18.19
CA PHE A 244 -9.24 21.78 19.40
C PHE A 244 -10.26 20.63 19.14
N LEU A 245 -11.18 20.82 18.19
CA LEU A 245 -12.14 19.78 17.79
C LEU A 245 -11.49 18.57 17.11
N ASN A 246 -10.42 18.75 16.35
CA ASN A 246 -9.64 17.65 15.75
C ASN A 246 -8.80 16.91 16.79
N PHE A 247 -8.39 17.58 17.88
CA PHE A 247 -7.72 16.91 19.00
C PHE A 247 -8.68 16.00 19.78
N ILE A 248 -9.91 16.45 20.06
CA ILE A 248 -10.93 15.67 20.77
C ILE A 248 -11.41 14.45 19.97
N SER A 249 -11.29 14.45 18.64
CA SER A 249 -11.68 13.31 17.81
C SER A 249 -10.57 12.26 17.63
N THR A 250 -9.35 12.50 18.16
CA THR A 250 -8.27 11.52 18.09
C THR A 250 -8.56 10.29 18.98
N PRO A 251 -8.03 9.10 18.61
CA PRO A 251 -8.16 7.92 19.46
C PRO A 251 -7.62 8.15 20.87
N VAL A 252 -6.52 8.90 21.01
CA VAL A 252 -5.88 9.16 22.31
C VAL A 252 -6.80 9.94 23.24
N SER A 253 -7.43 11.02 22.77
CA SER A 253 -8.31 11.83 23.60
C SER A 253 -9.60 11.08 23.97
N ILE A 254 -10.15 10.28 23.05
CA ILE A 254 -11.33 9.44 23.32
C ILE A 254 -11.00 8.32 24.31
N LEU A 255 -9.87 7.63 24.14
CA LEU A 255 -9.42 6.60 25.07
C LEU A 255 -9.07 7.18 26.45
N LEU A 256 -8.50 8.39 26.50
CA LEU A 256 -8.24 9.08 27.76
C LEU A 256 -9.53 9.49 28.46
N LEU A 257 -10.52 10.00 27.72
CA LEU A 257 -11.84 10.34 28.29
C LEU A 257 -12.55 9.08 28.80
N LEU A 258 -12.51 7.99 28.04
CA LEU A 258 -13.02 6.69 28.48
C LEU A 258 -12.29 6.19 29.74
N LEU A 259 -10.96 6.32 29.80
CA LEU A 259 -10.18 5.97 30.98
C LEU A 259 -10.59 6.82 32.20
N ILE A 260 -10.73 8.13 32.04
CA ILE A 260 -11.20 9.03 33.11
C ILE A 260 -12.61 8.65 33.56
N ALA A 261 -13.52 8.38 32.62
CA ALA A 261 -14.89 7.96 32.94
C ALA A 261 -14.90 6.65 33.74
N VAL A 262 -14.10 5.66 33.33
CA VAL A 262 -13.92 4.40 34.05
C VAL A 262 -13.37 4.64 35.45
N VAL A 263 -12.31 5.44 35.59
CA VAL A 263 -11.72 5.79 36.90
C VAL A 263 -12.73 6.48 37.81
N LEU A 264 -13.52 7.44 37.30
CA LEU A 264 -14.56 8.12 38.08
C LEU A 264 -15.69 7.17 38.51
N LEU A 265 -16.06 6.21 37.66
CA LEU A 265 -17.05 5.18 37.99
C LEU A 265 -16.53 4.22 39.06
N PHE A 266 -15.22 3.90 39.07
CA PHE A 266 -14.59 3.11 40.13
C PHE A 266 -14.71 3.77 41.51
N PHE A 267 -14.63 5.10 41.60
CA PHE A 267 -14.80 5.83 42.87
C PHE A 267 -16.26 5.99 43.29
N LYS A 268 -17.23 5.67 42.42
CA LYS A 268 -18.67 5.75 42.73
C LYS A 268 -19.15 4.42 43.32
N LYS A 269 -19.41 4.41 44.64
CA LYS A 269 -19.98 3.23 45.35
C LYS A 269 -21.26 2.74 44.66
N GLY A 270 -21.31 1.44 44.34
CA GLY A 270 -22.51 0.75 43.86
C GLY A 270 -22.69 0.62 42.34
N CYS A 271 -21.75 1.11 41.51
CA CYS A 271 -21.84 1.03 40.04
C CYS A 271 -20.81 0.10 39.36
N SER A 272 -19.91 -0.58 40.09
CA SER A 272 -18.74 -1.23 39.46
C SER A 272 -19.06 -2.52 38.68
N GLY A 273 -19.84 -3.45 39.23
CA GLY A 273 -19.94 -4.81 38.65
C GLY A 273 -20.44 -4.90 37.20
N TRP A 274 -21.44 -4.11 36.80
CA TRP A 274 -21.96 -4.14 35.42
C TRP A 274 -21.02 -3.44 34.42
N ALA A 275 -20.36 -2.37 34.84
CA ALA A 275 -19.43 -1.62 34.00
C ALA A 275 -18.13 -2.42 33.78
N ASP A 276 -17.65 -3.10 34.82
CA ASP A 276 -16.52 -4.03 34.76
C ASP A 276 -16.82 -5.18 33.79
N ASN A 277 -17.99 -5.82 33.93
CA ASN A 277 -18.42 -6.89 33.04
C ASN A 277 -18.56 -6.42 31.58
N LEU A 278 -19.13 -5.23 31.35
CA LEU A 278 -19.23 -4.66 30.00
C LEU A 278 -17.84 -4.41 29.38
N TYR A 279 -16.93 -3.79 30.13
CA TYR A 279 -15.56 -3.53 29.68
C TYR A 279 -14.83 -4.82 29.32
N VAL A 280 -14.83 -5.80 30.22
CA VAL A 280 -14.17 -7.10 30.00
C VAL A 280 -14.80 -7.83 28.81
N THR A 281 -16.12 -7.76 28.64
CA THR A 281 -16.83 -8.32 27.48
C THR A 281 -16.35 -7.67 26.18
N LEU A 282 -16.28 -6.33 26.11
CA LEU A 282 -15.84 -5.63 24.90
C LEU A 282 -14.39 -5.96 24.54
N ILE A 283 -13.49 -5.97 25.52
CA ILE A 283 -12.08 -6.35 25.33
C ILE A 283 -11.96 -7.81 24.86
N SER A 284 -12.77 -8.70 25.42
CA SER A 284 -12.80 -10.11 25.02
C SER A 284 -13.33 -10.29 23.59
N ILE A 285 -14.36 -9.54 23.18
CA ILE A 285 -14.88 -9.56 21.81
C ILE A 285 -13.81 -9.06 20.84
N LEU A 286 -13.14 -7.94 21.17
CA LEU A 286 -12.05 -7.42 20.36
C LEU A 286 -10.94 -8.46 20.19
N GLY A 287 -10.55 -9.11 21.29
CA GLY A 287 -9.57 -10.20 21.29
C GLY A 287 -9.98 -11.39 20.44
N ALA A 288 -11.26 -11.78 20.50
CA ALA A 288 -11.79 -12.85 19.67
C ALA A 288 -11.75 -12.48 18.18
N VAL A 289 -12.14 -11.26 17.83
CA VAL A 289 -12.08 -10.77 16.45
C VAL A 289 -10.64 -10.76 15.93
N LEU A 290 -9.69 -10.22 16.68
CA LEU A 290 -8.28 -10.21 16.30
C LEU A 290 -7.71 -11.62 16.17
N THR A 291 -8.02 -12.50 17.12
CA THR A 291 -7.59 -13.91 17.09
C THR A 291 -8.12 -14.61 15.83
N ILE A 292 -9.42 -14.44 15.51
CA ILE A 292 -10.01 -15.03 14.30
C ILE A 292 -9.30 -14.51 13.05
N ILE A 293 -9.09 -13.19 12.94
CA ILE A 293 -8.40 -12.59 11.78
C ILE A 293 -6.99 -13.19 11.63
N ILE A 294 -6.21 -13.23 12.70
CA ILE A 294 -4.83 -13.75 12.67
C ILE A 294 -4.79 -15.24 12.29
N LEU A 295 -5.75 -16.04 12.76
CA LEU A 295 -5.81 -17.48 12.47
C LEU A 295 -6.20 -17.79 11.01
N ILE A 296 -7.02 -16.95 10.38
CA ILE A 296 -7.52 -17.21 9.02
C ILE A 296 -6.73 -16.49 7.93
N THR A 297 -5.85 -15.55 8.30
CA THR A 297 -5.18 -14.68 7.34
C THR A 297 -3.85 -15.24 6.85
N GLU A 298 -3.60 -15.08 5.55
CA GLU A 298 -2.32 -15.33 4.90
C GLU A 298 -1.40 -14.09 4.93
N HIS A 299 -1.89 -12.95 5.46
CA HIS A 299 -1.08 -11.74 5.65
C HIS A 299 -0.05 -11.95 6.75
N ARG A 300 1.22 -12.05 6.37
CA ARG A 300 2.35 -12.27 7.30
C ARG A 300 2.56 -11.09 8.24
N GLU A 301 2.13 -9.91 7.81
CA GLU A 301 2.22 -8.64 8.52
C GLU A 301 1.38 -8.62 9.82
N LEU A 302 0.42 -9.55 9.95
CA LEU A 302 -0.47 -9.66 11.12
C LEU A 302 0.05 -10.66 12.17
N TYR A 303 1.10 -11.42 11.87
CA TYR A 303 1.63 -12.45 12.76
C TYR A 303 2.40 -11.85 13.94
N SER A 304 2.46 -12.58 15.06
CA SER A 304 3.08 -12.10 16.31
C SER A 304 2.45 -10.80 16.83
N ASN A 305 1.12 -10.70 16.78
CA ASN A 305 0.40 -9.54 17.29
C ASN A 305 0.22 -9.61 18.81
N TYR A 306 1.12 -8.94 19.54
CA TYR A 306 1.10 -8.89 21.00
C TYR A 306 -0.07 -8.13 21.61
N ASN A 307 -0.93 -7.47 20.81
CA ASN A 307 -2.16 -6.88 21.35
C ASN A 307 -3.05 -7.95 21.99
N LEU A 308 -3.00 -9.19 21.52
CA LEU A 308 -3.74 -10.32 22.11
C LEU A 308 -3.41 -10.61 23.58
N LEU A 309 -2.29 -10.10 24.11
CA LEU A 309 -1.95 -10.22 25.53
C LEU A 309 -2.92 -9.41 26.41
N TRP A 310 -3.32 -8.21 25.96
CA TRP A 310 -4.22 -7.34 26.73
C TRP A 310 -5.66 -7.36 26.20
N CYS A 311 -5.88 -7.70 24.92
CA CYS A 311 -7.20 -7.98 24.37
C CYS A 311 -7.34 -9.49 24.10
N ASN A 312 -7.48 -10.26 25.18
CA ASN A 312 -7.50 -11.71 25.12
C ASN A 312 -8.94 -12.26 25.05
N PRO A 313 -9.27 -13.17 24.10
CA PRO A 313 -10.61 -13.77 24.03
C PRO A 313 -11.01 -14.60 25.26
N LEU A 314 -10.06 -15.04 26.09
CA LEU A 314 -10.34 -15.81 27.31
C LEU A 314 -10.95 -14.96 28.44
N TYR A 315 -10.91 -13.63 28.32
CA TYR A 315 -11.50 -12.74 29.31
C TYR A 315 -13.01 -12.90 29.46
N ILE A 316 -13.71 -13.44 28.45
CA ILE A 316 -15.13 -13.80 28.57
C ILE A 316 -15.40 -14.78 29.71
N LEU A 317 -14.44 -15.65 30.04
CA LEU A 317 -14.58 -16.62 31.14
C LEU A 317 -14.67 -15.92 32.50
N VAL A 318 -14.02 -14.77 32.65
CA VAL A 318 -14.12 -13.94 33.87
C VAL A 318 -15.54 -13.43 34.03
N VAL A 319 -16.14 -12.93 32.95
CA VAL A 319 -17.52 -12.42 32.96
C VAL A 319 -18.53 -13.52 33.27
N ILE A 320 -18.34 -14.73 32.72
CA ILE A 320 -19.23 -15.88 32.98
C ILE A 320 -19.15 -16.34 34.45
N ALA A 321 -17.99 -16.16 35.09
CA ALA A 321 -17.76 -16.55 36.48
C ALA A 321 -18.15 -15.48 37.52
N SER A 322 -18.56 -14.28 37.07
CA SER A 322 -18.87 -13.10 37.90
C SER A 322 -20.35 -13.00 38.28
#